data_AF-A0A292RF19-F1
#
_entry.id   AF-A0A292RF19-F1
#
_cell.length_a   1.000
_cell.length_b   1.000
_cell.length_c   1.000
_cell.angle_alpha   90.00
_cell.angle_beta   90.00
_cell.angle_gamma   90.00
#
_symmetry.space_group_name_H-M   'P 1'
#
loop_
_entity.id
_entity.type
_entity.pdbx_description
1 polymer ?
#
loop_
_entity_poly.entity_id
_entity_poly.type
_entity_poly.pdbx_seq_one_letter_code
_entity_poly.pdbx_strand_id
1 'polypeptide(L)'
;MLSFTLIYKTLFIAICTALFCLICYGKLFVFHKKEATFVSDYTSSIALFFTLYVIVAFIGLFVVPTILKKIIFLCLALSPFAIGHFAKYETEKYFTLVQLFVLVFSVVCVMRF
;
A
#
# COMPACT_ATOMS: atom_id res chain seq x y z
N MET A 1 -13.74 16.40 -15.74
CA MET A 1 -12.75 15.28 -15.65
C MET A 1 -11.49 15.65 -14.88
N LEU A 2 -10.86 16.82 -15.09
CA LEU A 2 -9.65 17.23 -14.37
C LEU A 2 -9.75 17.19 -12.83
N SER A 3 -10.87 17.63 -12.25
CA SER A 3 -11.05 17.65 -10.79
C SER A 3 -11.10 16.24 -10.18
N PHE A 4 -11.72 15.29 -10.85
CA PHE A 4 -11.85 13.91 -10.36
C PHE A 4 -10.51 13.18 -10.36
N THR A 5 -9.73 13.31 -11.44
CA THR A 5 -8.39 12.70 -11.53
C THR A 5 -7.44 13.26 -10.47
N LEU A 6 -7.51 14.57 -10.19
CA LEU A 6 -6.71 15.18 -9.14
C LEU A 6 -7.10 14.64 -7.75
N ILE A 7 -8.40 14.62 -7.43
CA ILE A 7 -8.90 14.07 -6.15
C ILE A 7 -8.47 12.62 -5.97
N TYR A 8 -8.61 11.80 -7.02
CA TYR A 8 -8.17 10.40 -7.01
C TYR A 8 -6.67 10.27 -6.70
N LYS A 9 -5.82 11.04 -7.41
CA LYS A 9 -4.37 11.02 -7.20
C LYS A 9 -4.01 11.42 -5.77
N THR A 10 -4.58 12.51 -5.27
CA THR A 10 -4.32 12.99 -3.91
C THR A 10 -4.75 11.96 -2.86
N LEU A 11 -5.94 11.36 -3.03
CA LEU A 11 -6.42 10.31 -2.13
C LEU A 11 -5.50 9.09 -2.11
N PHE A 12 -5.09 8.62 -3.30
CA PHE A 12 -4.22 7.46 -3.43
C PHE A 12 -2.83 7.71 -2.81
N ILE A 13 -2.25 8.90 -3.04
CA ILE A 13 -0.99 9.32 -2.42
C ILE A 13 -1.13 9.36 -0.90
N ALA A 14 -2.20 9.98 -0.38
CA ALA A 14 -2.44 10.07 1.07
C ALA A 14 -2.52 8.69 1.73
N ILE A 15 -3.24 7.74 1.11
CA ILE A 15 -3.31 6.35 1.58
C ILE A 15 -1.92 5.69 1.58
N CYS A 16 -1.15 5.84 0.50
CA CYS A 16 0.20 5.26 0.40
C CYS A 16 1.15 5.85 1.45
N THR A 17 1.09 7.17 1.69
CA THR A 17 1.88 7.85 2.71
C THR A 17 1.49 7.39 4.12
N ALA A 18 0.20 7.28 4.41
CA ALA A 18 -0.27 6.77 5.71
C ALA A 18 0.20 5.32 5.95
N LEU A 19 0.09 4.46 4.94
CA LEU A 19 0.62 3.09 4.97
C LEU A 19 2.13 3.06 5.22
N PHE A 20 2.89 3.89 4.51
CA PHE A 20 4.34 3.98 4.67
C PHE A 20 4.71 4.36 6.11
N CYS A 21 4.08 5.42 6.64
CA CYS A 21 4.28 5.86 8.01
C CYS A 21 3.90 4.77 9.03
N LEU A 22 2.77 4.08 8.84
CA LEU A 22 2.34 2.97 9.70
C LEU A 22 3.38 1.84 9.71
N ILE A 23 3.83 1.39 8.54
CA ILE A 23 4.82 0.30 8.42
C ILE A 23 6.14 0.68 9.10
N CYS A 24 6.62 1.91 8.90
CA CYS A 24 7.81 2.42 9.57
C CYS A 24 7.61 2.49 11.09
N TYR A 25 6.47 3.01 11.56
CA TYR A 25 6.14 3.09 12.98
C TYR A 25 6.07 1.71 13.64
N GLY A 26 5.46 0.73 12.98
CA GLY A 26 5.38 -0.64 13.44
C GLY A 26 6.74 -1.25 13.71
N LYS A 27 7.67 -1.12 12.74
CA LYS A 27 9.05 -1.61 12.89
C LYS A 27 9.83 -0.93 13.99
N LEU A 28 9.70 0.39 14.14
CA LEU A 28 10.47 1.16 15.11
C LEU A 28 9.97 0.97 16.55
N PHE A 29 8.66 0.85 16.76
CA PHE A 29 8.07 0.94 18.10
C PHE A 29 7.29 -0.31 18.54
N VAL A 30 6.48 -0.90 17.65
CA VAL A 30 5.57 -2.00 18.02
C VAL A 30 6.33 -3.31 18.20
N PHE A 31 7.24 -3.64 17.29
CA PHE A 31 8.07 -4.85 17.41
C PHE A 31 9.18 -4.74 18.47
N HIS A 32 9.48 -3.53 18.94
CA HIS A 32 10.44 -3.32 20.02
C HIS A 32 9.82 -3.52 21.41
N LYS A 33 8.55 -3.09 21.59
CA LYS A 33 7.83 -3.22 22.86
C LYS A 33 7.16 -4.59 23.07
N LYS A 34 6.89 -5.34 21.99
CA LYS A 34 6.33 -6.72 22.00
C LYS A 34 5.02 -6.92 22.79
N GLU A 35 4.29 -5.86 23.10
CA GLU A 35 2.98 -5.96 23.74
C GLU A 35 1.93 -6.46 22.74
N ALA A 36 1.25 -7.56 23.07
CA ALA A 36 0.34 -8.25 22.17
C ALA A 36 -0.80 -7.37 21.64
N THR A 37 -1.35 -6.48 22.49
CA THR A 37 -2.41 -5.54 22.11
C THR A 37 -1.93 -4.55 21.04
N PHE A 38 -0.74 -3.96 21.22
CA PHE A 38 -0.15 -3.04 20.25
C PHE A 38 0.15 -3.72 18.91
N VAL A 39 0.58 -4.99 18.92
CA VAL A 39 0.81 -5.78 17.69
C VAL A 39 -0.52 -6.04 16.96
N SER A 40 -1.59 -6.35 17.69
CA SER A 40 -2.91 -6.59 17.13
C SER A 40 -3.52 -5.33 16.49
N ASP A 41 -3.50 -4.21 17.20
CA ASP A 41 -4.03 -2.92 16.70
C ASP A 41 -3.25 -2.42 15.48
N TYR A 42 -1.91 -2.57 15.52
CA TYR A 42 -1.03 -2.26 14.40
C TYR A 42 -1.35 -3.12 13.16
N THR A 43 -1.48 -4.43 13.34
CA THR A 43 -1.77 -5.36 12.23
C THR A 43 -3.13 -5.07 11.62
N SER A 44 -4.13 -4.80 12.47
CA SER A 44 -5.48 -4.40 12.04
C SER A 44 -5.47 -3.09 11.27
N SER A 45 -4.70 -2.11 11.73
CA SER A 45 -4.53 -0.82 11.04
C SER A 45 -3.87 -0.99 9.67
N ILE A 46 -2.81 -1.80 9.58
CA ILE A 46 -2.16 -2.11 8.30
C ILE A 46 -3.13 -2.80 7.34
N ALA A 47 -3.89 -3.79 7.84
CA ALA A 47 -4.87 -4.50 7.02
C ALA A 47 -5.93 -3.54 6.45
N LEU A 48 -6.48 -2.66 7.29
CA LEU A 48 -7.47 -1.66 6.88
C LEU A 48 -6.93 -0.74 5.78
N PHE A 49 -5.75 -0.17 5.96
CA PHE A 49 -5.19 0.74 4.96
C PHE A 49 -4.77 0.00 3.68
N PHE A 50 -4.30 -1.25 3.76
CA PHE A 50 -4.09 -2.06 2.56
C PHE A 50 -5.41 -2.32 1.82
N THR A 51 -6.52 -2.59 2.51
CA THR A 51 -7.84 -2.71 1.87
C THR A 51 -8.21 -1.42 1.13
N LEU A 52 -8.04 -0.26 1.76
CA LEU A 52 -8.29 1.04 1.10
C LEU A 52 -7.38 1.23 -0.11
N TYR A 53 -6.09 0.91 0.01
CA TYR A 53 -5.14 0.95 -1.10
C TYR A 53 -5.59 0.08 -2.28
N VAL A 54 -6.03 -1.16 -2.02
CA VAL A 54 -6.51 -2.10 -3.04
C VAL A 54 -7.76 -1.54 -3.73
N ILE A 55 -8.73 -1.06 -2.95
CA ILE A 55 -9.97 -0.47 -3.49
C ILE A 55 -9.64 0.71 -4.43
N VAL A 56 -8.80 1.64 -3.99
CA VAL A 56 -8.46 2.81 -4.81
C VAL A 56 -7.58 2.43 -6.00
N ALA A 57 -6.73 1.41 -5.90
CA ALA A 57 -5.99 0.87 -7.05
C ALA A 57 -6.94 0.27 -8.10
N PHE A 58 -7.97 -0.49 -7.67
CA PHE A 58 -8.99 -1.02 -8.56
C PHE A 58 -9.83 0.07 -9.23
N ILE A 59 -10.21 1.12 -8.49
CA ILE A 59 -10.88 2.30 -9.07
C ILE A 59 -10.01 2.89 -10.19
N GLY A 60 -8.68 2.91 -10.01
CA GLY A 60 -7.70 3.38 -11.00
C GLY A 60 -7.82 2.71 -12.37
N LEU A 61 -8.22 1.43 -12.43
CA LEU A 61 -8.42 0.69 -13.69
C LEU A 61 -9.48 1.32 -14.60
N PHE A 62 -10.46 2.00 -14.02
CA PHE A 62 -11.52 2.70 -14.76
C PHE A 62 -11.12 4.14 -15.12
N VAL A 63 -10.12 4.71 -14.43
CA VAL A 63 -9.64 6.08 -14.66
C VAL A 63 -8.60 6.14 -15.77
N VAL A 64 -7.73 5.12 -15.89
CA VAL A 64 -6.67 5.11 -16.90
C VAL A 64 -7.14 4.59 -18.27
N PRO A 65 -6.81 5.28 -19.39
CA PRO A 65 -7.33 4.94 -20.71
C PRO A 65 -6.60 3.77 -21.39
N THR A 66 -5.29 3.61 -21.13
CA THR A 66 -4.45 2.63 -21.84
C THR A 66 -4.38 1.29 -21.11
N ILE A 67 -4.40 0.18 -21.85
CA ILE A 67 -4.31 -1.20 -21.33
C ILE A 67 -3.04 -1.39 -20.48
N LEU A 68 -1.89 -0.87 -20.93
CA LEU A 68 -0.63 -0.99 -20.18
C LEU A 68 -0.74 -0.41 -18.76
N LYS A 69 -1.30 0.80 -18.62
CA LYS A 69 -1.55 1.42 -17.31
C LYS A 69 -2.52 0.58 -16.46
N LYS A 70 -3.56 0.01 -17.06
CA LYS A 70 -4.51 -0.87 -16.34
C LYS A 70 -3.81 -2.10 -15.78
N ILE A 71 -2.93 -2.74 -16.56
CA ILE A 71 -2.13 -3.88 -16.08
C ILE A 71 -1.27 -3.45 -14.89
N ILE A 72 -0.63 -2.29 -14.95
CA ILE A 72 0.17 -1.78 -13.83
C ILE A 72 -0.70 -1.57 -12.58
N PHE A 73 -1.85 -0.88 -12.69
CA PHE A 73 -2.77 -0.69 -11.56
C PHE A 73 -3.32 -2.01 -11.01
N LEU A 74 -3.52 -3.04 -11.86
CA LEU A 74 -3.92 -4.36 -11.43
C LEU A 74 -2.81 -5.05 -10.64
N CYS A 75 -1.56 -4.98 -11.12
CA CYS A 75 -0.39 -5.47 -10.37
C CYS A 75 -0.25 -4.75 -9.03
N LEU A 76 -0.49 -3.44 -8.98
CA LEU A 76 -0.49 -2.66 -7.75
C LEU A 76 -1.62 -3.10 -6.80
N ALA A 77 -2.84 -3.31 -7.30
CA ALA A 77 -3.97 -3.77 -6.48
C ALA A 77 -3.74 -5.17 -5.91
N LEU A 78 -3.05 -6.04 -6.65
CA LEU A 78 -2.76 -7.42 -6.20
C LEU A 78 -1.48 -7.54 -5.36
N SER A 79 -0.63 -6.51 -5.34
CA SER A 79 0.65 -6.55 -4.65
C SER A 79 0.54 -6.91 -3.16
N PRO A 80 -0.46 -6.46 -2.37
CA PRO A 80 -0.53 -6.81 -0.95
C PRO A 80 -0.78 -8.30 -0.72
N PHE A 81 -1.52 -8.97 -1.62
CA PHE A 81 -1.79 -10.40 -1.54
C PHE A 81 -0.56 -11.22 -1.89
N ALA A 82 0.16 -10.84 -2.95
CA ALA A 82 1.42 -11.49 -3.32
C ALA A 82 2.42 -11.36 -2.18
N ILE A 83 2.60 -10.15 -1.66
CA ILE A 83 3.46 -9.87 -0.52
C ILE A 83 3.04 -10.74 0.67
N GLY A 84 1.77 -10.68 1.09
CA GLY A 84 1.23 -11.44 2.23
C GLY A 84 1.40 -12.96 2.12
N HIS A 85 1.25 -13.54 0.92
CA HIS A 85 1.46 -14.97 0.69
C HIS A 85 2.90 -15.42 0.96
N PHE A 86 3.88 -14.55 0.68
CA PHE A 86 5.30 -14.83 0.90
C PHE A 86 5.82 -14.35 2.27
N ALA A 87 4.95 -13.81 3.13
CA ALA A 87 5.32 -13.33 4.46
C ALA A 87 5.67 -14.51 5.38
N LYS A 88 6.95 -14.66 5.72
CA LYS A 88 7.41 -15.56 6.81
C LYS A 88 8.10 -14.74 7.88
N TYR A 89 8.05 -15.21 9.13
CA TYR A 89 8.68 -14.54 10.28
C TYR A 89 10.20 -14.36 10.10
N GLU A 90 10.85 -15.31 9.42
CA GLU A 90 12.30 -15.26 9.15
C GLU A 90 12.68 -14.22 8.08
N THR A 91 11.74 -13.83 7.21
CA THR A 91 11.96 -12.89 6.10
C THR A 91 11.37 -11.51 6.36
N GLU A 92 10.97 -11.23 7.60
CA GLU A 92 10.22 -10.03 8.00
C GLU A 92 10.91 -8.71 7.63
N LYS A 93 12.26 -8.64 7.62
CA LYS A 93 13.01 -7.45 7.20
C LYS A 93 12.91 -7.21 5.68
N TYR A 94 13.08 -8.26 4.89
CA TYR A 94 12.99 -8.19 3.43
C TYR A 94 11.57 -7.87 2.97
N PHE A 95 10.58 -8.47 3.64
CA PHE A 95 9.17 -8.25 3.40
C PHE A 95 8.78 -6.77 3.59
N THR A 96 9.20 -6.16 4.71
CA THR A 96 8.91 -4.75 4.96
C THR A 96 9.59 -3.83 3.93
N LEU A 97 10.83 -4.12 3.54
CA LEU A 97 11.48 -3.35 2.48
C LEU A 97 10.70 -3.43 1.15
N VAL A 98 10.25 -4.63 0.76
CA VAL A 98 9.42 -4.81 -0.44
C VAL A 98 8.11 -4.03 -0.34
N GLN A 99 7.44 -4.03 0.81
CA GLN A 99 6.22 -3.23 1.02
C GLN A 99 6.48 -1.73 0.83
N LEU A 100 7.56 -1.20 1.42
CA LEU A 100 7.91 0.22 1.28
C LEU A 100 8.24 0.57 -0.17
N PHE A 101 8.99 -0.28 -0.88
CA PHE A 101 9.29 -0.07 -2.31
C PHE A 101 8.03 -0.07 -3.17
N VAL A 102 7.10 -0.98 -2.90
CA VAL A 102 5.82 -1.04 -3.62
C VAL A 102 5.02 0.24 -3.40
N LEU A 103 4.92 0.74 -2.17
CA LEU A 103 4.20 1.99 -1.88
C LEU A 103 4.82 3.20 -2.60
N VAL A 104 6.15 3.32 -2.59
CA VAL A 104 6.85 4.39 -3.31
C VAL A 104 6.62 4.27 -4.82
N PHE A 105 6.74 3.07 -5.37
CA PHE A 105 6.47 2.81 -6.77
C PHE A 105 5.03 3.15 -7.16
N SER A 106 4.05 2.78 -6.32
CA SER A 106 2.63 3.11 -6.51
C SER A 106 2.39 4.62 -6.58
N VAL A 107 3.05 5.41 -5.71
CA VAL A 107 2.98 6.88 -5.76
C VAL A 107 3.58 7.42 -7.07
N VAL A 108 4.75 6.93 -7.48
CA VAL A 108 5.39 7.36 -8.74
C VAL A 108 4.49 7.04 -9.94
N CYS A 109 3.88 5.86 -9.97
CA CYS A 109 2.93 5.46 -11.01
C CYS A 109 1.72 6.39 -11.05
N VAL A 110 1.08 6.66 -9.90
CA VAL A 110 -0.13 7.51 -9.88
C VAL A 110 0.18 8.96 -10.26
N MET A 111 1.37 9.47 -9.95
CA MET A 111 1.78 10.83 -10.34
C MET A 111 2.00 10.93 -11.85
N ARG A 112 2.66 9.92 -12.45
CA ARG A 112 3.01 9.89 -13.87
C ARG A 112 1.84 9.57 -14.80
N PHE A 113 0.81 8.87 -14.32
CA PHE A 113 -0.26 8.34 -15.16
C PHE A 113 -1.52 9.18 -15.21
#